data_AF-A0A0D6QGE6-F1
#
_entry.id   AF-A0A0D6QGE6-F1
#
_cell.length_a   1.000
_cell.length_b   1.000
_cell.length_c   1.000
_cell.angle_alpha   90.00
_cell.angle_beta   90.00
_cell.angle_gamma   90.00
#
_symmetry.space_group_name_H-M   'P 1'
#
loop_
_entity.id
_entity.type
_entity.pdbx_description
1 polymer ?
#
loop_
_entity_poly.entity_id
_entity_poly.type
_entity_poly.pdbx_seq_one_letter_code
_entity_poly.pdbx_strand_id
1 'polypeptide(L)'
;MYALHHRLLGRTAGNSNPTSIQVLHIAAHIDAIERRILPALHQGRDVVLDRFWWSTWAYGRASGADARSLWAMIRVERAHWRGIAPARVFLLSRPHPDDASIERRHLAEEYERLAIRESRRVNVSVVKNEHSAAETVSKIADIAGVRPHRSARAQVELPLAAPPPSTRPRASTRPGKFGPATPTIVFDTYWAFASERQRVFFNRVEGHPLPWSGDPIVQQFKFTNAYRASDRTSQYLIRNVIYDGDQAPADVFFRVLLFKLFNKIDTWELLERELGTLCWSEYSFARYDRVLSSAAESGRTLYSAAYIMPSGGRGGEPKKHRMHLRLLERMMHDDVADRIADCASMEAAFRVLRGYPTIGDFLAYQYITDLTYSSFLTFSEMEFVCPGPGAKDGIRKCFSDLGGLSESDVIRRVAEEQDREFARRDIAFRDLWGRPLQLIDCQNLFCEVDKYARVRHPEVSGRTGRTRIKQRFTPTQSRLQLWYPPKWGLNERVEQSLKGHVGGETSGPRSPSAAREPASEELRPEQAGRVRRFR
;
A
#
# COMPACT_ATOMS: atom_id res chain seq x y z
N MET A 1 -5.40 -36.72 -10.10
CA MET A 1 -4.54 -35.58 -10.51
C MET A 1 -3.07 -35.84 -10.18
N TYR A 2 -2.65 -35.97 -8.92
CA TYR A 2 -1.23 -36.16 -8.54
C TYR A 2 -0.53 -37.39 -9.16
N ALA A 3 -1.20 -38.56 -9.19
CA ALA A 3 -0.66 -39.77 -9.83
C ALA A 3 -0.69 -39.71 -11.38
N LEU A 4 -1.65 -39.00 -11.96
CA LEU A 4 -1.73 -38.75 -13.40
C LEU A 4 -0.59 -37.82 -13.85
N HIS A 5 -0.26 -36.85 -13.01
CA HIS A 5 0.80 -35.85 -13.18
C HIS A 5 2.21 -36.47 -13.16
N HIS A 6 2.54 -37.35 -12.21
CA HIS A 6 3.83 -38.07 -12.22
C HIS A 6 3.96 -39.02 -13.43
N ARG A 7 2.87 -39.63 -13.90
CA ARG A 7 2.86 -40.43 -15.13
C ARG A 7 3.05 -39.60 -16.41
N LEU A 8 2.52 -38.38 -16.44
CA LEU A 8 2.66 -37.47 -17.59
C LEU A 8 4.08 -36.88 -17.66
N LEU A 9 4.64 -36.44 -16.52
CA LEU A 9 6.03 -35.95 -16.46
C LEU A 9 7.05 -37.04 -16.82
N GLY A 10 6.83 -38.29 -16.38
CA GLY A 10 7.68 -39.42 -16.77
C GLY A 10 7.73 -39.70 -18.28
N ARG A 11 6.77 -39.18 -19.07
CA ARG A 11 6.72 -39.32 -20.53
C ARG A 11 7.25 -38.09 -21.29
N THR A 12 7.37 -36.92 -20.65
CA THR A 12 7.71 -35.63 -21.32
C THR A 12 8.92 -34.89 -20.72
N ALA A 13 9.57 -35.46 -19.69
CA ALA A 13 10.62 -34.80 -18.90
C ALA A 13 11.91 -34.43 -19.65
N GLY A 14 12.13 -34.93 -20.87
CA GLY A 14 13.36 -34.63 -21.63
C GLY A 14 13.41 -33.23 -22.26
N ASN A 15 12.28 -32.53 -22.43
CA ASN A 15 12.23 -31.31 -23.26
C ASN A 15 11.22 -30.23 -22.80
N SER A 16 10.71 -30.32 -21.57
CA SER A 16 9.68 -29.40 -21.07
C SER A 16 10.29 -28.23 -20.29
N ASN A 17 9.79 -27.00 -20.52
CA ASN A 17 10.26 -25.80 -19.82
C ASN A 17 10.09 -25.97 -18.28
N PRO A 18 11.16 -25.76 -17.48
CA PRO A 18 11.12 -25.89 -16.02
C PRO A 18 10.00 -25.09 -15.35
N THR A 19 9.70 -23.89 -15.82
CA THR A 19 8.60 -23.05 -15.31
C THR A 19 7.24 -23.70 -15.56
N SER A 20 7.03 -24.27 -16.74
CA SER A 20 5.77 -24.96 -17.08
C SER A 20 5.52 -26.17 -16.19
N ILE A 21 6.57 -26.91 -15.83
CA ILE A 21 6.48 -28.02 -14.87
C ILE A 21 6.03 -27.51 -13.50
N GLN A 22 6.56 -26.37 -13.04
CA GLN A 22 6.16 -25.80 -11.75
C GLN A 22 4.72 -25.26 -11.75
N VAL A 23 4.22 -24.73 -12.87
CA VAL A 23 2.78 -24.36 -13.00
C VAL A 23 1.90 -25.59 -12.76
N LEU A 24 2.28 -26.76 -13.30
CA LEU A 24 1.52 -28.00 -13.13
C LEU A 24 1.54 -28.48 -11.67
N HIS A 25 2.68 -28.37 -10.97
CA HIS A 25 2.76 -28.65 -9.53
C HIS A 25 1.81 -27.76 -8.73
N ILE A 26 1.80 -26.46 -9.04
CA ILE A 26 0.97 -25.48 -8.34
C ILE A 26 -0.52 -25.76 -8.54
N ALA A 27 -0.93 -26.09 -9.77
CA ALA A 27 -2.30 -26.52 -10.04
C ALA A 27 -2.69 -27.76 -9.23
N ALA A 28 -1.78 -28.75 -9.12
CA ALA A 28 -2.02 -29.95 -8.32
C ALA A 28 -2.09 -29.66 -6.82
N HIS A 29 -1.26 -28.74 -6.31
CA HIS A 29 -1.30 -28.31 -4.91
C HIS A 29 -2.62 -27.61 -4.59
N ILE A 30 -3.06 -26.66 -5.42
CA ILE A 30 -4.33 -25.94 -5.23
C ILE A 30 -5.51 -26.89 -5.13
N ASP A 31 -5.57 -27.90 -6.03
CA ASP A 31 -6.61 -28.93 -5.98
C ASP A 31 -6.58 -29.71 -4.66
N ALA A 32 -5.39 -30.10 -4.18
CA ALA A 32 -5.23 -30.80 -2.90
C ALA A 32 -5.59 -29.92 -1.69
N ILE A 33 -5.20 -28.64 -1.71
CA ILE A 33 -5.47 -27.67 -0.66
C ILE A 33 -6.98 -27.50 -0.46
N GLU A 34 -7.68 -27.15 -1.54
CA GLU A 34 -9.10 -26.82 -1.50
C GLU A 34 -9.97 -28.05 -1.22
N ARG A 35 -9.63 -29.22 -1.80
CA ARG A 35 -10.51 -30.40 -1.73
C ARG A 35 -10.21 -31.35 -0.58
N ARG A 36 -9.00 -31.33 -0.01
CA ARG A 36 -8.58 -32.33 0.98
C ARG A 36 -8.01 -31.70 2.24
N ILE A 37 -7.07 -30.77 2.10
CA ILE A 37 -6.29 -30.27 3.24
C ILE A 37 -7.13 -29.30 4.09
N LEU A 38 -7.71 -28.27 3.48
CA LEU A 38 -8.55 -27.31 4.21
C LEU A 38 -9.77 -27.98 4.88
N PRO A 39 -10.52 -28.87 4.21
CA PRO A 39 -11.60 -29.61 4.87
C PRO A 39 -11.12 -30.44 6.07
N ALA A 40 -9.98 -31.13 5.96
CA ALA A 40 -9.44 -31.91 7.08
C ALA A 40 -9.03 -31.03 8.27
N LEU A 41 -8.40 -29.89 8.00
CA LEU A 41 -8.04 -28.90 9.02
C LEU A 41 -9.27 -28.30 9.71
N HIS A 42 -10.32 -27.98 8.97
CA HIS A 42 -11.58 -27.48 9.54
C HIS A 42 -12.30 -28.50 10.42
N GLN A 43 -12.04 -29.79 10.21
CA GLN A 43 -12.53 -30.87 11.08
C GLN A 43 -11.64 -31.08 12.32
N GLY A 44 -10.63 -30.24 12.53
CA GLY A 44 -9.71 -30.33 13.66
C GLY A 44 -8.71 -31.48 13.55
N ARG A 45 -8.46 -32.01 12.34
CA ARG A 45 -7.48 -33.09 12.12
C ARG A 45 -6.07 -32.53 11.93
N ASP A 46 -5.08 -33.23 12.47
CA ASP A 46 -3.68 -33.00 12.13
C ASP A 46 -3.39 -33.46 10.70
N VAL A 47 -2.76 -32.60 9.92
CA VAL A 47 -2.37 -32.88 8.54
C VAL A 47 -0.86 -32.81 8.41
N VAL A 48 -0.26 -33.93 8.00
CA VAL A 48 1.17 -34.01 7.66
C VAL A 48 1.29 -34.01 6.14
N LEU A 49 2.09 -33.07 5.62
CA LEU A 49 2.33 -32.94 4.18
C LEU A 49 3.71 -33.51 3.86
N ASP A 50 3.75 -34.54 3.01
CA ASP A 50 4.97 -34.90 2.30
C ASP A 50 5.16 -33.89 1.17
N ARG A 51 6.05 -32.92 1.43
CA ARG A 51 6.35 -31.73 0.61
C ARG A 51 5.31 -30.60 0.74
N PHE A 52 5.84 -29.38 0.67
CA PHE A 52 5.11 -28.11 0.72
C PHE A 52 5.50 -27.25 -0.49
N TRP A 53 4.96 -26.03 -0.63
CA TRP A 53 5.34 -25.09 -1.70
C TRP A 53 6.85 -24.83 -1.77
N TRP A 54 7.58 -25.08 -0.66
CA TRP A 54 9.03 -25.08 -0.61
C TRP A 54 9.68 -25.93 -1.70
N SER A 55 9.03 -27.02 -2.07
CA SER A 55 9.49 -27.89 -3.16
C SER A 55 9.31 -27.26 -4.53
N THR A 56 8.24 -26.49 -4.75
CA THR A 56 8.07 -25.70 -5.98
C THR A 56 9.23 -24.72 -6.14
N TRP A 57 9.64 -24.06 -5.05
CA TRP A 57 10.80 -23.17 -5.06
C TRP A 57 12.10 -23.94 -5.33
N ALA A 58 12.44 -24.91 -4.48
CA ALA A 58 13.73 -25.56 -4.48
C ALA A 58 13.97 -26.33 -5.80
N TYR A 59 12.99 -27.10 -6.27
CA TYR A 59 13.11 -27.80 -7.55
C TYR A 59 13.06 -26.83 -8.73
N GLY A 60 12.24 -25.78 -8.66
CA GLY A 60 12.19 -24.76 -9.69
C GLY A 60 13.55 -24.07 -9.89
N ARG A 61 14.18 -23.63 -8.81
CA ARG A 61 15.52 -23.02 -8.83
C ARG A 61 16.59 -24.01 -9.25
N ALA A 62 16.54 -25.24 -8.77
CA ALA A 62 17.49 -26.28 -9.15
C ALA A 62 17.43 -26.62 -10.66
N SER A 63 16.24 -26.56 -11.26
CA SER A 63 16.03 -26.77 -12.70
C SER A 63 16.19 -25.50 -13.55
N GLY A 64 16.66 -24.39 -12.98
CA GLY A 64 16.94 -23.15 -13.72
C GLY A 64 15.72 -22.27 -14.03
N ALA A 65 14.57 -22.49 -13.38
CA ALA A 65 13.42 -21.60 -13.53
C ALA A 65 13.70 -20.21 -12.94
N ASP A 66 13.18 -19.18 -13.61
CA ASP A 66 13.30 -17.79 -13.17
C ASP A 66 12.63 -17.59 -11.80
N ALA A 67 13.35 -16.92 -10.90
CA ALA A 67 12.92 -16.72 -9.52
C ALA A 67 11.63 -15.89 -9.41
N ARG A 68 11.44 -14.89 -10.29
CA ARG A 68 10.22 -14.06 -10.29
C ARG A 68 9.01 -14.90 -10.68
N SER A 69 9.17 -15.74 -11.71
CA SER A 69 8.13 -16.68 -12.17
C SER A 69 7.75 -17.67 -11.07
N LEU A 70 8.74 -18.26 -10.37
CA LEU A 70 8.49 -19.17 -9.25
C LEU A 70 7.71 -18.50 -8.13
N TRP A 71 8.08 -17.28 -7.77
CA TRP A 71 7.38 -16.53 -6.73
C TRP A 71 5.96 -16.16 -7.12
N ALA A 72 5.73 -15.75 -8.36
CA ALA A 72 4.39 -15.48 -8.87
C ALA A 72 3.49 -16.72 -8.74
N MET A 73 4.00 -17.91 -9.09
CA MET A 73 3.24 -19.15 -8.98
C MET A 73 3.01 -19.56 -7.52
N ILE A 74 4.03 -19.47 -6.66
CA ILE A 74 3.90 -19.75 -5.23
C ILE A 74 2.89 -18.79 -4.58
N ARG A 75 2.81 -17.53 -5.02
CA ARG A 75 1.82 -16.56 -4.56
C ARG A 75 0.39 -17.03 -4.87
N VAL A 76 0.17 -17.64 -6.04
CA VAL A 76 -1.12 -18.27 -6.38
C VAL A 76 -1.43 -19.39 -5.38
N GLU A 77 -0.51 -20.33 -5.14
CA GLU A 77 -0.76 -21.41 -4.16
C GLU A 77 -1.01 -20.87 -2.73
N ARG A 78 -0.20 -19.90 -2.28
CA ARG A 78 -0.33 -19.27 -0.96
C ARG A 78 -1.69 -18.61 -0.73
N ALA A 79 -2.29 -18.04 -1.78
CA ALA A 79 -3.64 -17.47 -1.69
C ALA A 79 -4.71 -18.53 -1.34
N HIS A 80 -4.54 -19.77 -1.79
CA HIS A 80 -5.46 -20.88 -1.52
C HIS A 80 -5.34 -21.45 -0.10
N TRP A 81 -4.24 -21.19 0.61
CA TRP A 81 -4.12 -21.56 2.03
C TRP A 81 -4.97 -20.68 2.97
N ARG A 82 -5.58 -19.60 2.47
CA ARG A 82 -6.50 -18.71 3.22
C ARG A 82 -5.94 -18.19 4.56
N GLY A 83 -4.63 -17.92 4.59
CA GLY A 83 -3.93 -17.41 5.76
C GLY A 83 -3.56 -18.48 6.81
N ILE A 84 -3.88 -19.76 6.57
CA ILE A 84 -3.44 -20.85 7.43
C ILE A 84 -1.95 -21.11 7.18
N ALA A 85 -1.14 -20.93 8.22
CA ALA A 85 0.28 -21.24 8.20
C ALA A 85 0.53 -22.64 8.79
N PRO A 86 1.57 -23.35 8.35
CA PRO A 86 1.96 -24.60 8.99
C PRO A 86 2.41 -24.34 10.43
N ALA A 87 1.91 -25.14 11.36
CA ALA A 87 2.33 -25.06 12.76
C ALA A 87 3.84 -25.34 12.93
N ARG A 88 4.38 -26.19 12.06
CA ARG A 88 5.81 -26.51 11.99
C ARG A 88 6.19 -27.01 10.60
N VAL A 89 7.41 -26.69 10.18
CA VAL A 89 8.03 -27.23 8.97
C VAL A 89 9.27 -28.02 9.38
N PHE A 90 9.38 -29.25 8.92
CA PHE A 90 10.54 -30.10 9.16
C PHE A 90 11.42 -30.13 7.91
N LEU A 91 12.66 -29.63 8.02
CA LEU A 91 13.67 -29.81 6.97
C LEU A 91 14.49 -31.05 7.30
N LEU A 92 14.33 -32.11 6.51
CA LEU A 92 15.12 -33.33 6.65
C LEU A 92 16.45 -33.14 5.90
N SER A 93 17.54 -32.99 6.66
CA SER A 93 18.89 -32.90 6.09
C SER A 93 19.56 -34.27 6.14
N ARG A 94 20.16 -34.69 5.02
CA ARG A 94 20.96 -35.91 4.94
C ARG A 94 22.36 -35.54 4.49
N PRO A 95 23.43 -36.03 5.15
CA PRO A 95 24.79 -35.84 4.66
C PRO A 95 24.89 -36.35 3.23
N HIS A 96 25.37 -35.51 2.32
CA HIS A 96 25.67 -35.92 0.96
C HIS A 96 27.02 -36.67 0.96
N PRO A 97 27.09 -37.89 0.40
CA PRO A 97 28.39 -38.49 0.09
C PRO A 97 29.13 -37.60 -0.92
N ASP A 98 30.47 -37.64 -0.91
CA ASP A 98 31.32 -36.76 -1.73
C ASP A 98 31.07 -36.90 -3.25
N ASP A 99 30.39 -37.98 -3.68
CA ASP A 99 29.99 -38.27 -5.06
C ASP A 99 28.60 -37.71 -5.45
N ALA A 100 27.95 -36.93 -4.59
CA ALA A 100 26.65 -36.35 -4.89
C ALA A 100 26.70 -35.37 -6.09
N SER A 101 25.88 -35.65 -7.11
CA SER A 101 25.68 -34.80 -8.30
C SER A 101 25.46 -33.33 -7.92
N ILE A 102 26.01 -32.40 -8.71
CA ILE A 102 25.90 -30.94 -8.51
C ILE A 102 24.43 -30.50 -8.32
N GLU A 103 23.50 -31.10 -9.07
CA GLU A 103 22.07 -30.81 -8.97
C GLU A 103 21.47 -31.11 -7.59
N ARG A 104 21.88 -32.21 -6.96
CA ARG A 104 21.42 -32.59 -5.61
C ARG A 104 21.96 -31.64 -4.55
N ARG A 105 23.22 -31.22 -4.67
CA ARG A 105 23.83 -30.23 -3.77
C ARG A 105 23.12 -28.88 -3.89
N HIS A 106 22.89 -28.41 -5.11
CA HIS A 106 22.18 -27.16 -5.36
C HIS A 106 20.73 -27.20 -4.84
N LEU A 107 20.02 -28.33 -4.99
CA LEU A 107 18.69 -28.52 -4.42
C LEU A 107 18.69 -28.45 -2.89
N ALA A 108 19.66 -29.09 -2.23
CA ALA A 108 19.80 -29.03 -0.78
C ALA A 108 20.08 -27.60 -0.27
N GLU A 109 21.00 -26.88 -0.93
CA GLU A 109 21.30 -25.48 -0.63
C GLU A 109 20.07 -24.57 -0.76
N GLU A 110 19.23 -24.77 -1.78
CA GLU A 110 18.01 -23.98 -1.95
C GLU A 110 17.00 -24.23 -0.82
N TYR A 111 16.86 -25.47 -0.34
CA TYR A 111 16.05 -25.76 0.85
C TYR A 111 16.62 -25.15 2.13
N GLU A 112 17.94 -25.15 2.31
CA GLU A 112 18.60 -24.53 3.46
C GLU A 112 18.44 -23.00 3.45
N ARG A 113 18.67 -22.36 2.30
CA ARG A 113 18.41 -20.92 2.13
C ARG A 113 16.96 -20.58 2.43
N LEU A 114 16.03 -21.42 1.95
CA LEU A 114 14.60 -21.25 2.21
C LEU A 114 14.25 -21.41 3.69
N ALA A 115 14.84 -22.40 4.37
CA ALA A 115 14.67 -22.62 5.79
C ALA A 115 15.15 -21.42 6.61
N ILE A 116 16.32 -20.86 6.29
CA ILE A 116 16.82 -19.64 6.94
C ILE A 116 15.86 -18.47 6.69
N ARG A 117 15.41 -18.29 5.44
CA ARG A 117 14.50 -17.20 5.05
C ARG A 117 13.16 -17.27 5.79
N GLU A 118 12.57 -18.45 5.89
CA GLU A 118 11.24 -18.65 6.47
C GLU A 118 11.25 -18.93 7.98
N SER A 119 12.41 -19.20 8.58
CA SER A 119 12.55 -19.42 10.05
C SER A 119 12.05 -18.25 10.90
N ARG A 120 11.99 -17.04 10.32
CA ARG A 120 11.45 -15.83 10.96
C ARG A 120 9.92 -15.77 10.95
N ARG A 121 9.26 -16.62 10.17
CA ARG A 121 7.81 -16.60 9.91
C ARG A 121 7.10 -17.85 10.41
N VAL A 122 7.72 -19.01 10.24
CA VAL A 122 7.19 -20.33 10.65
C VAL A 122 8.22 -21.06 11.49
N ASN A 123 7.75 -21.94 12.38
CA ASN A 123 8.65 -22.74 13.20
C ASN A 123 9.31 -23.81 12.31
N VAL A 124 10.59 -23.63 11.98
CA VAL A 124 11.37 -24.56 11.16
C VAL A 124 12.27 -25.39 12.07
N SER A 125 12.15 -26.72 11.98
CA SER A 125 13.01 -27.67 12.68
C SER A 125 13.84 -28.46 11.67
N VAL A 126 15.17 -28.30 11.73
CA VAL A 126 16.09 -29.10 10.90
C VAL A 126 16.34 -30.42 11.61
N VAL A 127 16.03 -31.53 10.95
CA VAL A 127 16.22 -32.89 11.49
C VAL A 127 17.24 -33.62 10.65
N LYS A 128 18.33 -34.05 11.28
CA LYS A 128 19.38 -34.86 10.64
C LYS A 128 18.87 -36.29 10.44
N ASN A 129 18.79 -36.71 9.19
CA ASN A 129 18.37 -38.04 8.77
C ASN A 129 19.59 -38.95 8.56
N GLU A 130 20.34 -39.18 9.65
CA GLU A 130 21.61 -39.92 9.66
C GLU A 130 21.45 -41.39 10.12
N HIS A 131 20.27 -41.77 10.61
CA HIS A 131 19.99 -43.09 11.18
C HIS A 131 18.77 -43.77 10.53
N SER A 132 18.19 -44.77 11.18
CA SER A 132 17.02 -45.50 10.68
C SER A 132 15.79 -44.58 10.53
N ALA A 133 14.91 -44.90 9.58
CA ALA A 133 13.68 -44.12 9.37
C ALA A 133 12.79 -44.07 10.63
N ALA A 134 12.78 -45.14 11.43
CA ALA A 134 12.06 -45.20 12.69
C ALA A 134 12.59 -44.19 13.72
N GLU A 135 13.91 -44.03 13.83
CA GLU A 135 14.53 -43.05 14.73
C GLU A 135 14.26 -41.61 14.27
N THR A 136 14.37 -41.33 12.97
CA THR A 136 14.05 -40.01 12.41
C THR A 136 12.58 -39.65 12.66
N VAL A 137 11.66 -40.59 12.46
CA VAL A 137 10.23 -40.38 12.76
C VAL A 137 9.98 -40.18 14.24
N SER A 138 10.67 -40.92 15.13
CA SER A 138 10.59 -40.70 16.58
C SER A 138 11.03 -39.29 16.95
N LYS A 139 12.17 -38.82 16.42
CA LYS A 139 12.66 -37.45 16.64
C LYS A 139 11.65 -36.40 16.17
N ILE A 140 11.02 -36.59 15.01
CA ILE A 140 9.98 -35.69 14.51
C ILE A 140 8.76 -35.70 15.45
N ALA A 141 8.32 -36.87 15.90
CA ALA A 141 7.18 -37.02 16.81
C ALA A 141 7.44 -36.34 18.16
N ASP A 142 8.65 -36.53 18.72
CA ASP A 142 9.09 -35.90 19.97
C ASP A 142 9.12 -34.36 19.83
N ILE A 143 9.69 -33.86 18.74
CA ILE A 143 9.75 -32.43 18.43
C ILE A 143 8.34 -31.86 18.23
N ALA A 144 7.44 -32.61 17.58
CA ALA A 144 6.06 -32.22 17.33
C ALA A 144 5.16 -32.30 18.59
N GLY A 145 5.61 -32.93 19.67
CA GLY A 145 4.80 -33.17 20.86
C GLY A 145 3.67 -34.19 20.66
N VAL A 146 3.79 -35.06 19.64
CA VAL A 146 2.78 -36.07 19.29
C VAL A 146 3.26 -37.43 19.81
N ARG A 147 2.52 -38.06 20.73
CA ARG A 147 2.81 -39.44 21.12
C ARG A 147 2.54 -40.37 19.93
N PRO A 148 3.51 -41.17 19.47
CA PRO A 148 3.27 -42.10 18.37
C PRO A 148 2.25 -43.15 18.83
N HIS A 149 1.00 -43.02 18.39
CA HIS A 149 -0.02 -44.04 18.62
C HIS A 149 0.36 -45.29 17.81
N ARG A 150 0.71 -46.38 18.50
CA ARG A 150 0.87 -47.72 17.93
C ARG A 150 -0.49 -48.30 17.51
N SER A 151 -1.13 -47.71 16.51
CA SER A 151 -2.16 -48.36 15.68
C SER A 151 -2.76 -47.32 14.72
N ALA A 152 -2.44 -47.43 13.43
CA ALA A 152 -3.41 -47.23 12.35
C ALA A 152 -2.72 -47.45 11.00
N ARG A 153 -2.75 -48.69 10.53
CA ARG A 153 -2.82 -48.95 9.09
C ARG A 153 -4.19 -48.44 8.63
N ALA A 154 -4.25 -47.17 8.23
CA ALA A 154 -5.34 -46.65 7.43
C ALA A 154 -4.85 -45.40 6.70
N GLN A 155 -4.12 -45.60 5.60
CA GLN A 155 -4.07 -44.59 4.56
C GLN A 155 -5.49 -44.49 4.00
N VAL A 156 -6.28 -43.54 4.51
CA VAL A 156 -7.69 -43.42 4.11
C VAL A 156 -7.74 -42.92 2.67
N GLU A 157 -8.10 -43.79 1.72
CA GLU A 157 -8.62 -43.36 0.43
C GLU A 157 -10.01 -42.75 0.66
N LEU A 158 -10.09 -41.43 0.53
CA LEU A 158 -11.35 -40.68 0.69
C LEU A 158 -12.05 -40.51 -0.67
N PRO A 159 -13.37 -40.76 -0.77
CA PRO A 159 -14.11 -40.81 -2.05
C PRO A 159 -14.29 -39.44 -2.70
N LEU A 160 -14.31 -39.42 -4.04
CA LEU A 160 -14.64 -38.25 -4.86
C LEU A 160 -16.16 -38.03 -4.92
N ALA A 161 -16.73 -37.29 -3.98
CA ALA A 161 -18.02 -36.62 -4.19
C ALA A 161 -18.08 -35.33 -3.36
N ALA A 162 -18.39 -34.21 -4.03
CA ALA A 162 -18.42 -32.87 -3.45
C ALA A 162 -19.81 -32.54 -2.86
N PRO A 163 -19.90 -31.89 -1.68
CA PRO A 163 -21.13 -31.23 -1.24
C PRO A 163 -21.17 -29.75 -1.66
N PRO A 164 -22.36 -29.11 -1.72
CA PRO A 164 -22.53 -27.74 -2.21
C PRO A 164 -22.11 -26.67 -1.18
N PRO A 165 -21.87 -25.41 -1.60
CA PRO A 165 -21.26 -24.39 -0.76
C PRO A 165 -22.26 -23.72 0.20
N SER A 166 -21.90 -23.61 1.48
CA SER A 166 -22.61 -22.78 2.47
C SER A 166 -21.89 -21.47 2.79
N THR A 167 -22.71 -20.46 3.07
CA THR A 167 -22.45 -19.03 3.28
C THR A 167 -21.48 -18.68 4.42
N ARG A 168 -20.66 -17.63 4.20
CA ARG A 168 -19.73 -17.03 5.18
C ARG A 168 -20.47 -16.38 6.38
N PRO A 169 -19.98 -16.47 7.62
CA PRO A 169 -20.49 -15.66 8.72
C PRO A 169 -19.85 -14.26 8.76
N ARG A 170 -20.71 -13.26 9.01
CA ARG A 170 -20.38 -11.85 9.26
C ARG A 170 -19.63 -11.68 10.59
N ALA A 171 -18.67 -10.75 10.60
CA ALA A 171 -17.97 -10.31 11.80
C ALA A 171 -18.91 -9.61 12.79
N SER A 172 -18.76 -9.94 14.07
CA SER A 172 -19.49 -9.40 15.22
C SER A 172 -18.83 -8.08 15.68
N THR A 173 -19.61 -7.00 15.71
CA THR A 173 -19.28 -5.77 16.46
C THR A 173 -19.95 -5.83 17.83
N ARG A 174 -19.16 -5.88 18.91
CA ARG A 174 -19.66 -5.60 20.27
C ARG A 174 -19.58 -4.08 20.52
N PRO A 175 -20.66 -3.41 20.98
CA PRO A 175 -20.58 -2.03 21.45
C PRO A 175 -20.06 -2.01 22.90
N GLY A 176 -18.88 -1.43 23.11
CA GLY A 176 -18.36 -1.10 24.44
C GLY A 176 -18.87 0.27 24.90
N LYS A 177 -19.28 0.35 26.17
CA LYS A 177 -19.76 1.54 26.88
C LYS A 177 -18.70 2.66 26.90
N PHE A 178 -18.77 3.61 25.96
CA PHE A 178 -18.06 4.89 26.05
C PHE A 178 -19.07 6.02 26.25
N GLY A 179 -18.72 7.01 27.07
CA GLY A 179 -19.52 8.22 27.23
C GLY A 179 -19.42 9.13 25.99
N PRO A 180 -20.36 10.06 25.77
CA PRO A 180 -20.23 11.03 24.69
C PRO A 180 -19.01 11.94 24.94
N ALA A 181 -18.15 12.11 23.94
CA ALA A 181 -17.11 13.14 23.99
C ALA A 181 -17.78 14.52 24.15
N THR A 182 -17.19 15.39 24.98
CA THR A 182 -17.72 16.73 25.24
C THR A 182 -17.05 17.73 24.29
N PRO A 183 -17.75 18.23 23.27
CA PRO A 183 -17.18 19.15 22.30
C PRO A 183 -16.97 20.55 22.90
N THR A 184 -16.00 21.27 22.38
CA THR A 184 -15.80 22.72 22.59
C THR A 184 -16.23 23.49 21.34
N ILE A 185 -16.17 24.83 21.40
CA ILE A 185 -16.39 25.70 20.23
C ILE A 185 -15.43 25.41 19.06
N VAL A 186 -14.26 24.82 19.33
CA VAL A 186 -13.28 24.48 18.29
C VAL A 186 -13.78 23.30 17.45
N PHE A 187 -14.66 22.44 17.97
CA PHE A 187 -15.23 21.36 17.18
C PHE A 187 -16.21 21.87 16.10
N ASP A 188 -16.98 22.92 16.38
CA ASP A 188 -17.78 23.57 15.35
C ASP A 188 -16.89 24.30 14.34
N THR A 189 -15.76 24.84 14.81
CA THR A 189 -14.73 25.45 13.96
C THR A 189 -14.05 24.43 13.05
N TYR A 190 -13.87 23.19 13.49
CA TYR A 190 -13.33 22.10 12.66
C TYR A 190 -14.19 21.89 11.41
N TRP A 191 -15.52 21.80 11.58
CA TRP A 191 -16.44 21.57 10.47
C TRP A 191 -16.54 22.79 9.54
N ALA A 192 -16.64 23.98 10.12
CA ALA A 192 -16.63 25.23 9.34
C ALA A 192 -15.32 25.37 8.54
N PHE A 193 -14.18 25.08 9.15
CA PHE A 193 -12.87 25.12 8.50
C PHE A 193 -12.75 24.06 7.39
N ALA A 194 -13.23 22.83 7.61
CA ALA A 194 -13.22 21.79 6.58
C ALA A 194 -13.99 22.23 5.34
N SER A 195 -15.21 22.77 5.52
CA SER A 195 -16.03 23.31 4.44
C SER A 195 -15.37 24.50 3.75
N GLU A 196 -14.80 25.43 4.53
CA GLU A 196 -14.12 26.60 3.97
C GLU A 196 -12.89 26.22 3.14
N ARG A 197 -12.08 25.25 3.59
CA ARG A 197 -10.95 24.74 2.82
C ARG A 197 -11.39 24.07 1.52
N GLN A 198 -12.51 23.37 1.54
CA GLN A 198 -13.06 22.71 0.37
C GLN A 198 -13.67 23.72 -0.62
N ARG A 199 -14.31 24.79 -0.12
CA ARG A 199 -14.74 25.94 -0.94
C ARG A 199 -13.56 26.60 -1.63
N VAL A 200 -12.46 26.87 -0.91
CA VAL A 200 -11.24 27.42 -1.52
C VAL A 200 -10.66 26.48 -2.59
N PHE A 201 -10.70 25.17 -2.36
CA PHE A 201 -10.28 24.19 -3.37
C PHE A 201 -11.12 24.35 -4.65
N PHE A 202 -12.45 24.31 -4.56
CA PHE A 202 -13.31 24.43 -5.74
C PHE A 202 -13.24 25.80 -6.41
N ASN A 203 -13.12 26.89 -5.64
CA ASN A 203 -12.93 28.22 -6.21
C ASN A 203 -11.69 28.28 -7.13
N ARG A 204 -10.62 27.56 -6.76
CA ARG A 204 -9.41 27.45 -7.60
C ARG A 204 -9.61 26.54 -8.81
N VAL A 205 -10.32 25.42 -8.63
CA VAL A 205 -10.63 24.46 -9.70
C VAL A 205 -11.47 25.12 -10.79
N GLU A 206 -12.40 25.97 -10.40
CA GLU A 206 -13.34 26.68 -11.28
C GLU A 206 -12.80 28.00 -11.83
N GLY A 207 -11.58 28.40 -11.43
CA GLY A 207 -10.92 29.58 -11.97
C GLY A 207 -11.44 30.92 -11.43
N HIS A 208 -12.12 30.93 -10.28
CA HIS A 208 -12.55 32.18 -9.64
C HIS A 208 -11.35 33.08 -9.30
N PRO A 209 -11.51 34.41 -9.40
CA PRO A 209 -10.47 35.36 -9.05
C PRO A 209 -10.15 35.35 -7.54
N LEU A 210 -9.02 35.94 -7.17
CA LEU A 210 -8.67 36.16 -5.77
C LEU A 210 -9.55 37.27 -5.15
N PRO A 211 -9.83 37.22 -3.84
CA PRO A 211 -9.45 36.17 -2.89
C PRO A 211 -10.40 34.95 -2.97
N TRP A 212 -9.86 33.73 -2.85
CA TRP A 212 -10.67 32.50 -2.88
C TRP A 212 -11.47 32.24 -1.60
N SER A 213 -11.28 33.06 -0.56
CA SER A 213 -11.92 32.91 0.75
C SER A 213 -12.26 34.28 1.31
N GLY A 214 -13.38 34.41 2.02
CA GLY A 214 -13.64 35.59 2.86
C GLY A 214 -12.92 35.57 4.22
N ASP A 215 -12.33 34.43 4.61
CA ASP A 215 -11.68 34.25 5.90
C ASP A 215 -10.23 34.80 5.86
N PRO A 216 -9.90 35.84 6.65
CA PRO A 216 -8.57 36.46 6.63
C PRO A 216 -7.46 35.51 7.10
N ILE A 217 -7.76 34.56 7.99
CA ILE A 217 -6.79 33.56 8.48
C ILE A 217 -6.44 32.59 7.33
N VAL A 218 -7.44 32.14 6.58
CA VAL A 218 -7.25 31.24 5.42
C VAL A 218 -6.51 31.95 4.28
N GLN A 219 -6.75 33.24 4.06
CA GLN A 219 -6.02 34.04 3.07
C GLN A 219 -4.54 34.24 3.46
N GLN A 220 -4.26 34.44 4.75
CA GLN A 220 -2.93 34.82 5.23
C GLN A 220 -1.98 33.63 5.43
N PHE A 221 -2.50 32.47 5.85
CA PHE A 221 -1.68 31.34 6.29
C PHE A 221 -1.84 30.10 5.43
N LYS A 222 -0.78 29.28 5.40
CA LYS A 222 -0.76 28.05 4.60
C LYS A 222 -1.45 26.90 5.35
N PHE A 223 -2.49 26.35 4.72
CA PHE A 223 -3.20 25.14 5.14
C PHE A 223 -3.25 24.11 4.00
N THR A 224 -3.42 22.83 4.34
CA THR A 224 -3.69 21.78 3.35
C THR A 224 -5.13 21.89 2.82
N ASN A 225 -5.48 21.12 1.80
CA ASN A 225 -6.87 20.93 1.41
C ASN A 225 -7.59 20.00 2.41
N ALA A 226 -8.92 19.97 2.35
CA ALA A 226 -9.72 19.05 3.14
C ALA A 226 -9.40 17.58 2.78
N TYR A 227 -9.25 17.31 1.49
CA TYR A 227 -8.77 16.02 0.99
C TYR A 227 -7.25 16.06 0.79
N ARG A 228 -6.50 15.22 1.52
CA ARG A 228 -5.04 15.13 1.43
C ARG A 228 -4.57 14.86 0.01
N ALA A 229 -5.29 14.00 -0.71
CA ALA A 229 -4.95 13.65 -2.09
C ALA A 229 -4.95 14.86 -3.02
N SER A 230 -5.72 15.92 -2.72
CA SER A 230 -5.78 17.16 -3.51
C SER A 230 -4.62 18.13 -3.23
N ASP A 231 -3.77 17.87 -2.24
CA ASP A 231 -2.58 18.69 -2.01
C ASP A 231 -1.59 18.59 -3.16
N ARG A 232 -0.90 19.70 -3.48
CA ARG A 232 0.06 19.79 -4.59
C ARG A 232 1.07 18.64 -4.58
N THR A 233 1.67 18.35 -3.42
CA THR A 233 2.67 17.28 -3.28
C THR A 233 2.04 15.90 -3.43
N SER A 234 0.79 15.70 -2.97
CA SER A 234 0.07 14.44 -3.16
C SER A 234 -0.32 14.21 -4.61
N GLN A 235 -0.79 15.25 -5.31
CA GLN A 235 -1.10 15.19 -6.75
C GLN A 235 0.14 14.83 -7.57
N TYR A 236 1.29 15.45 -7.26
CA TYR A 236 2.56 15.11 -7.90
C TYR A 236 2.97 13.65 -7.59
N LEU A 237 2.89 13.22 -6.34
CA LEU A 237 3.17 11.83 -5.97
C LEU A 237 2.29 10.85 -6.76
N ILE A 238 0.98 11.08 -6.79
CA ILE A 238 0.05 10.17 -7.44
C ILE A 238 0.37 10.10 -8.93
N ARG A 239 0.43 11.25 -9.62
CA ARG A 239 0.58 11.25 -11.08
C ARG A 239 1.99 10.91 -11.56
N ASN A 240 3.01 11.53 -10.97
CA ASN A 240 4.38 11.56 -11.50
C ASN A 240 5.33 10.58 -10.79
N VAL A 241 4.89 9.93 -9.71
CA VAL A 241 5.74 9.00 -8.95
C VAL A 241 5.13 7.61 -8.90
N ILE A 242 3.84 7.50 -8.54
CA ILE A 242 3.17 6.20 -8.41
C ILE A 242 2.87 5.64 -9.80
N TYR A 243 2.13 6.39 -10.61
CA TYR A 243 1.59 5.92 -11.88
C TYR A 243 2.46 6.24 -13.10
N ASP A 244 3.62 6.85 -12.88
CA ASP A 244 4.64 7.05 -13.91
C ASP A 244 5.74 5.98 -13.76
N GLY A 245 6.01 5.22 -14.82
CA GLY A 245 6.96 4.10 -14.84
C GLY A 245 6.40 2.71 -14.49
N ASP A 246 7.29 1.73 -14.28
CA ASP A 246 6.93 0.32 -14.03
C ASP A 246 6.04 0.16 -12.80
N GLN A 247 4.94 -0.58 -12.95
CA GLN A 247 3.93 -0.81 -11.92
C GLN A 247 4.20 -2.06 -11.07
N ALA A 248 5.36 -2.70 -11.22
CA ALA A 248 5.83 -3.74 -10.32
C ALA A 248 5.84 -3.23 -8.86
N PRO A 249 5.36 -4.02 -7.88
CA PRO A 249 5.27 -3.58 -6.48
C PRO A 249 6.58 -3.03 -5.91
N ALA A 250 7.72 -3.65 -6.25
CA ALA A 250 9.04 -3.21 -5.83
C ALA A 250 9.38 -1.81 -6.37
N ASP A 251 9.12 -1.54 -7.65
CA ASP A 251 9.43 -0.25 -8.28
C ASP A 251 8.50 0.86 -7.80
N VAL A 252 7.20 0.58 -7.65
CA VAL A 252 6.26 1.55 -7.08
C VAL A 252 6.65 1.89 -5.63
N PHE A 253 6.94 0.87 -4.82
CA PHE A 253 7.40 1.07 -3.45
C PHE A 253 8.70 1.91 -3.41
N PHE A 254 9.69 1.54 -4.23
CA PHE A 254 10.95 2.26 -4.34
C PHE A 254 10.73 3.74 -4.66
N ARG A 255 9.97 4.05 -5.71
CA ARG A 255 9.68 5.42 -6.15
C ARG A 255 8.94 6.22 -5.08
N VAL A 256 7.90 5.64 -4.47
CA VAL A 256 7.12 6.30 -3.42
C VAL A 256 7.99 6.63 -2.22
N LEU A 257 8.76 5.66 -1.71
CA LEU A 257 9.60 5.88 -0.54
C LEU A 257 10.72 6.87 -0.87
N LEU A 258 11.41 6.72 -2.01
CA LEU A 258 12.43 7.66 -2.46
C LEU A 258 11.89 9.10 -2.49
N PHE A 259 10.73 9.32 -3.11
CA PHE A 259 10.08 10.63 -3.12
C PHE A 259 9.79 11.12 -1.69
N LYS A 260 9.27 10.25 -0.83
CA LYS A 260 8.81 10.61 0.52
C LYS A 260 9.90 10.74 1.57
N LEU A 261 11.12 10.26 1.30
CA LEU A 261 12.30 10.59 2.11
C LEU A 261 12.58 12.10 2.07
N PHE A 262 12.45 12.72 0.91
CA PHE A 262 12.67 14.17 0.73
C PHE A 262 11.38 14.97 0.81
N ASN A 263 10.26 14.35 0.40
CA ASN A 263 8.91 14.92 0.30
C ASN A 263 8.87 16.26 -0.45
N LYS A 264 9.74 16.42 -1.45
CA LYS A 264 9.96 17.67 -2.19
C LYS A 264 10.05 17.39 -3.70
N ILE A 265 9.17 18.04 -4.45
CA ILE A 265 9.05 17.90 -5.91
C ILE A 265 10.38 18.22 -6.60
N ASP A 266 10.99 19.37 -6.30
CA ASP A 266 12.24 19.77 -6.97
C ASP A 266 13.40 18.78 -6.74
N THR A 267 13.39 18.03 -5.63
CA THR A 267 14.41 17.02 -5.34
C THR A 267 14.17 15.76 -6.19
N TRP A 268 12.90 15.39 -6.40
CA TRP A 268 12.54 14.32 -7.33
C TRP A 268 12.92 14.68 -8.76
N GLU A 269 12.51 15.85 -9.25
CA GLU A 269 12.82 16.33 -10.61
C GLU A 269 14.34 16.49 -10.84
N LEU A 270 15.09 16.86 -9.80
CA LEU A 270 16.56 16.83 -9.82
C LEU A 270 17.07 15.41 -10.06
N LEU A 271 16.64 14.43 -9.27
CA LEU A 271 17.10 13.05 -9.42
C LEU A 271 16.76 12.50 -10.81
N GLU A 272 15.53 12.71 -11.26
CA GLU A 272 15.06 12.25 -12.58
C GLU A 272 15.85 12.87 -13.72
N ARG A 273 16.13 14.19 -13.68
CA ARG A 273 16.91 14.86 -14.72
C ARG A 273 18.36 14.34 -14.78
N GLU A 274 18.99 14.08 -13.64
CA GLU A 274 20.41 13.69 -13.60
C GLU A 274 20.62 12.17 -13.76
N LEU A 275 19.62 11.36 -13.42
CA LEU A 275 19.76 9.90 -13.38
C LEU A 275 18.91 9.17 -14.41
N GLY A 276 17.95 9.85 -15.03
CA GLY A 276 16.95 9.26 -15.92
C GLY A 276 15.78 8.65 -15.13
N THR A 277 15.19 7.59 -15.70
CA THR A 277 14.08 6.89 -15.07
C THR A 277 14.48 6.33 -13.70
N LEU A 278 13.73 6.69 -12.66
CA LEU A 278 14.01 6.25 -11.30
C LEU A 278 13.35 4.88 -11.03
N CYS A 279 14.10 3.81 -11.23
CA CYS A 279 13.66 2.44 -10.94
C CYS A 279 14.66 1.71 -10.04
N TRP A 280 14.21 0.64 -9.37
CA TRP A 280 15.04 -0.13 -8.45
C TRP A 280 16.17 -0.87 -9.17
N SER A 281 15.92 -1.42 -10.36
CA SER A 281 16.92 -2.18 -11.11
C SER A 281 18.13 -1.35 -11.55
N GLU A 282 17.97 -0.03 -11.70
CA GLU A 282 19.05 0.89 -12.08
C GLU A 282 19.58 1.70 -10.89
N TYR A 283 19.05 1.44 -9.70
CA TYR A 283 19.46 2.15 -8.49
C TYR A 283 20.95 1.92 -8.20
N SER A 284 21.64 3.02 -7.89
CA SER A 284 23.03 2.99 -7.44
C SER A 284 23.21 4.00 -6.33
N PHE A 285 23.49 3.53 -5.12
CA PHE A 285 23.77 4.38 -3.96
C PHE A 285 24.76 5.51 -4.30
N ALA A 286 25.87 5.18 -4.96
CA ALA A 286 26.93 6.13 -5.29
C ALA A 286 26.47 7.23 -6.27
N ARG A 287 25.65 6.90 -7.26
CA ARG A 287 25.11 7.87 -8.23
C ARG A 287 24.14 8.83 -7.56
N TYR A 288 23.20 8.30 -6.77
CA TYR A 288 22.20 9.09 -6.06
C TYR A 288 22.85 9.99 -5.00
N ASP A 289 23.79 9.46 -4.22
CA ASP A 289 24.54 10.25 -3.24
C ASP A 289 25.30 11.41 -3.90
N ARG A 290 25.96 11.18 -5.04
CA ARG A 290 26.69 12.24 -5.75
C ARG A 290 25.78 13.41 -6.13
N VAL A 291 24.62 13.12 -6.74
CA VAL A 291 23.66 14.16 -7.16
C VAL A 291 23.13 14.94 -5.95
N LEU A 292 22.71 14.24 -4.89
CA LEU A 292 22.16 14.86 -3.68
C LEU A 292 23.22 15.64 -2.90
N SER A 293 24.43 15.09 -2.79
CA SER A 293 25.56 15.74 -2.15
C SER A 293 25.94 17.03 -2.85
N SER A 294 26.06 17.00 -4.19
CA SER A 294 26.38 18.19 -4.99
C SER A 294 25.32 19.28 -4.84
N ALA A 295 24.04 18.91 -4.90
CA ALA A 295 22.95 19.86 -4.70
C ALA A 295 22.93 20.45 -3.28
N ALA A 296 23.20 19.65 -2.25
CA ALA A 296 23.29 20.14 -0.87
C ALA A 296 24.49 21.08 -0.68
N GLU A 297 25.65 20.76 -1.25
CA GLU A 297 26.86 21.60 -1.21
C GLU A 297 26.66 22.92 -1.96
N SER A 298 25.85 22.93 -3.02
CA SER A 298 25.45 24.16 -3.72
C SER A 298 24.34 24.95 -3.00
N GLY A 299 24.06 24.65 -1.72
CA GLY A 299 23.06 25.34 -0.91
C GLY A 299 21.59 25.00 -1.20
N ARG A 300 21.30 23.98 -2.04
CA ARG A 300 19.90 23.59 -2.29
C ARG A 300 19.35 22.81 -1.12
N THR A 301 18.15 23.19 -0.69
CA THR A 301 17.41 22.42 0.33
C THR A 301 16.78 21.17 -0.31
N LEU A 302 17.22 19.99 0.15
CA LEU A 302 16.75 18.70 -0.36
C LEU A 302 15.40 18.27 0.24
N TYR A 303 15.13 18.62 1.50
CA TYR A 303 13.95 18.14 2.24
C TYR A 303 12.88 19.22 2.33
N SER A 304 11.62 18.83 2.27
CA SER A 304 10.53 19.73 2.62
C SER A 304 10.43 19.93 4.15
N ALA A 305 9.70 20.96 4.57
CA ALA A 305 9.37 21.17 5.98
C ALA A 305 8.27 20.19 6.50
N ALA A 306 7.65 19.40 5.61
CA ALA A 306 6.73 18.34 5.97
C ALA A 306 7.49 17.00 5.98
N TYR A 307 7.00 16.05 6.80
CA TYR A 307 7.59 14.71 6.92
C TYR A 307 9.04 14.79 7.38
N ILE A 308 9.24 15.43 8.53
CA ILE A 308 10.57 15.67 9.09
C ILE A 308 11.24 14.31 9.35
N MET A 309 12.15 13.93 8.46
CA MET A 309 12.95 12.72 8.62
C MET A 309 13.99 12.90 9.73
N PRO A 310 14.14 11.96 10.67
CA PRO A 310 15.21 12.00 11.65
C PRO A 310 16.61 11.92 11.00
N SER A 311 17.61 12.45 11.69
CA SER A 311 19.02 12.09 11.48
C SER A 311 19.34 10.85 12.33
N GLY A 312 20.20 9.96 11.84
CA GLY A 312 20.43 8.61 12.38
C GLY A 312 21.23 8.56 13.68
N GLY A 313 21.27 9.66 14.45
CA GLY A 313 22.04 9.78 15.68
C GLY A 313 23.55 9.90 15.49
N ARG A 314 24.30 9.83 16.60
CA ARG A 314 25.77 9.86 16.63
C ARG A 314 26.33 8.52 16.08
N GLY A 315 27.29 8.58 15.16
CA GLY A 315 27.88 7.41 14.51
C GLY A 315 27.22 6.99 13.18
N GLY A 316 26.23 7.76 12.70
CA GLY A 316 25.61 7.55 11.39
C GLY A 316 26.41 8.12 10.21
N GLU A 317 25.85 8.01 9.00
CA GLU A 317 26.45 8.57 7.79
C GLU A 317 26.72 10.08 7.91
N PRO A 318 27.80 10.60 7.28
CA PRO A 318 28.18 12.01 7.39
C PRO A 318 27.09 12.98 6.90
N LYS A 319 26.30 12.56 5.91
CA LYS A 319 25.20 13.34 5.35
C LYS A 319 23.88 12.62 5.54
N LYS A 320 22.85 13.37 5.92
CA LYS A 320 21.52 12.85 6.25
C LYS A 320 20.92 11.99 5.13
N HIS A 321 21.04 12.42 3.87
CA HIS A 321 20.46 11.71 2.73
C HIS A 321 21.12 10.36 2.48
N ARG A 322 22.41 10.19 2.78
CA ARG A 322 23.09 8.89 2.65
C ARG A 322 22.45 7.83 3.54
N MET A 323 22.16 8.18 4.79
CA MET A 323 21.49 7.27 5.72
C MET A 323 20.07 6.90 5.24
N HIS A 324 19.34 7.85 4.68
CA HIS A 324 18.01 7.58 4.11
C HIS A 324 18.05 6.71 2.87
N LEU A 325 19.04 6.92 1.99
CA LEU A 325 19.27 6.05 0.84
C LEU A 325 19.61 4.61 1.27
N ARG A 326 20.47 4.43 2.30
CA ARG A 326 20.76 3.11 2.88
C ARG A 326 19.54 2.46 3.51
N LEU A 327 18.69 3.26 4.16
CA LEU A 327 17.43 2.75 4.72
C LEU A 327 16.52 2.22 3.61
N LEU A 328 16.36 2.97 2.52
CA LEU A 328 15.59 2.52 1.36
C LEU A 328 16.19 1.26 0.74
N GLU A 329 17.50 1.25 0.48
CA GLU A 329 18.23 0.09 -0.05
C GLU A 329 17.99 -1.17 0.81
N ARG A 330 18.07 -1.03 2.14
CA ARG A 330 17.75 -2.12 3.07
C ARG A 330 16.29 -2.57 2.96
N MET A 331 15.34 -1.66 2.90
CA MET A 331 13.92 -1.99 2.75
C MET A 331 13.63 -2.71 1.43
N MET A 332 14.36 -2.37 0.37
CA MET A 332 14.28 -3.07 -0.92
C MET A 332 14.83 -4.49 -0.82
N HIS A 333 16.00 -4.68 -0.18
CA HIS A 333 16.58 -6.01 0.04
C HIS A 333 15.77 -6.90 0.99
N ASP A 334 15.03 -6.30 1.92
CA ASP A 334 14.14 -7.02 2.84
C ASP A 334 12.76 -7.34 2.23
N ASP A 335 12.57 -7.10 0.93
CA ASP A 335 11.32 -7.30 0.17
C ASP A 335 10.11 -6.66 0.86
N VAL A 336 10.27 -5.44 1.39
CA VAL A 336 9.21 -4.79 2.17
C VAL A 336 7.93 -4.62 1.35
N ALA A 337 8.04 -4.29 0.05
CA ALA A 337 6.91 -4.16 -0.85
C ALA A 337 6.02 -5.42 -0.87
N ASP A 338 6.63 -6.60 -0.99
CA ASP A 338 5.89 -7.87 -0.98
C ASP A 338 5.36 -8.19 0.42
N ARG A 339 6.13 -7.91 1.48
CA ARG A 339 5.69 -8.14 2.86
C ARG A 339 4.46 -7.31 3.23
N ILE A 340 4.39 -6.05 2.79
CA ILE A 340 3.22 -5.21 3.04
C ILE A 340 2.03 -5.60 2.16
N ALA A 341 2.27 -6.08 0.93
CA ALA A 341 1.21 -6.57 0.05
C ALA A 341 0.60 -7.88 0.56
N ASP A 342 1.41 -8.74 1.19
CA ASP A 342 0.97 -9.99 1.83
C ASP A 342 0.26 -9.77 3.18
N CYS A 343 0.23 -8.55 3.71
CA CYS A 343 -0.41 -8.27 5.00
C CYS A 343 -1.94 -8.35 4.91
N ALA A 344 -2.56 -8.98 5.90
CA ALA A 344 -4.02 -9.07 6.00
C ALA A 344 -4.71 -7.73 6.33
N SER A 345 -3.95 -6.72 6.79
CA SER A 345 -4.48 -5.41 7.13
C SER A 345 -3.48 -4.27 6.94
N MET A 346 -4.00 -3.06 6.74
CA MET A 346 -3.23 -1.81 6.70
C MET A 346 -2.45 -1.59 7.99
N GLU A 347 -3.01 -1.98 9.13
CA GLU A 347 -2.33 -1.91 10.42
C GLU A 347 -1.11 -2.85 10.49
N ALA A 348 -1.24 -4.08 9.96
CA ALA A 348 -0.11 -5.00 9.89
C ALA A 348 1.00 -4.45 8.97
N ALA A 349 0.64 -3.90 7.81
CA ALA A 349 1.57 -3.24 6.91
C ALA A 349 2.24 -2.00 7.55
N PHE A 350 1.48 -1.21 8.31
CA PHE A 350 2.00 -0.11 9.12
C PHE A 350 3.05 -0.58 10.12
N ARG A 351 2.81 -1.69 10.83
CA ARG A 351 3.77 -2.27 11.78
C ARG A 351 5.04 -2.75 11.10
N VAL A 352 4.95 -3.28 9.88
CA VAL A 352 6.14 -3.63 9.07
C VAL A 352 7.00 -2.39 8.82
N LEU A 353 6.42 -1.28 8.35
CA LEU A 353 7.17 -0.04 8.10
C LEU A 353 7.75 0.56 9.39
N ARG A 354 6.97 0.58 10.46
CA ARG A 354 7.41 1.07 11.79
C ARG A 354 8.59 0.27 12.36
N GLY A 355 8.75 -0.98 11.95
CA GLY A 355 9.87 -1.83 12.39
C GLY A 355 11.24 -1.37 11.90
N TYR A 356 11.30 -0.43 10.95
CA TYR A 356 12.55 0.07 10.39
C TYR A 356 13.12 1.24 11.21
N PRO A 357 14.46 1.32 11.37
CA PRO A 357 15.09 2.42 12.08
C PRO A 357 14.65 3.79 11.57
N THR A 358 14.48 4.75 12.48
CA THR A 358 14.05 6.14 12.19
C THR A 358 12.61 6.31 11.68
N ILE A 359 11.89 5.23 11.36
CA ILE A 359 10.48 5.29 10.94
C ILE A 359 9.58 5.13 12.17
N GLY A 360 9.25 6.26 12.82
CA GLY A 360 8.25 6.30 13.88
C GLY A 360 6.80 6.25 13.37
N ASP A 361 5.85 6.25 14.29
CA ASP A 361 4.39 6.15 14.06
C ASP A 361 3.91 7.10 12.98
N PHE A 362 4.34 8.36 13.07
CA PHE A 362 3.96 9.38 12.12
C PHE A 362 4.40 9.02 10.70
N LEU A 363 5.69 8.71 10.50
CA LEU A 363 6.23 8.40 9.18
C LEU A 363 5.65 7.09 8.63
N ALA A 364 5.59 6.04 9.45
CA ALA A 364 5.00 4.77 9.04
C ALA A 364 3.55 4.95 8.56
N TYR A 365 2.74 5.74 9.27
CA TYR A 365 1.36 5.99 8.88
C TYR A 365 1.26 6.85 7.60
N GLN A 366 2.10 7.86 7.48
CA GLN A 366 2.15 8.67 6.26
C GLN A 366 2.53 7.84 5.03
N TYR A 367 3.56 6.99 5.15
CA TYR A 367 4.06 6.12 4.07
C TYR A 367 3.05 5.06 3.67
N ILE A 368 2.44 4.34 4.61
CA ILE A 368 1.44 3.33 4.25
C ILE A 368 0.25 3.99 3.53
N THR A 369 -0.17 5.18 3.97
CA THR A 369 -1.26 5.92 3.30
C THR A 369 -0.86 6.41 1.91
N ASP A 370 0.37 6.87 1.71
CA ASP A 370 0.85 7.23 0.36
C ASP A 370 0.90 6.00 -0.57
N LEU A 371 1.32 4.86 -0.04
CA LEU A 371 1.36 3.60 -0.78
C LEU A 371 -0.05 3.09 -1.12
N THR A 372 -1.07 3.36 -0.29
CA THR A 372 -2.45 2.96 -0.62
C THR A 372 -3.03 3.72 -1.81
N TYR A 373 -2.39 4.78 -2.32
CA TYR A 373 -2.79 5.37 -3.61
C TYR A 373 -2.41 4.50 -4.81
N SER A 374 -1.48 3.55 -4.67
CA SER A 374 -1.05 2.65 -5.74
C SER A 374 -2.06 1.52 -6.03
N SER A 375 -1.86 0.82 -7.15
CA SER A 375 -2.67 -0.34 -7.55
C SER A 375 -2.27 -1.64 -6.84
N PHE A 376 -1.04 -1.77 -6.33
CA PHE A 376 -0.58 -3.03 -5.74
C PHE A 376 -1.06 -3.27 -4.31
N LEU A 377 -1.54 -2.22 -3.63
CA LEU A 377 -2.20 -2.34 -2.32
C LEU A 377 -3.71 -2.16 -2.46
N THR A 378 -4.47 -3.03 -1.79
CA THR A 378 -5.94 -3.04 -1.78
C THR A 378 -6.54 -2.52 -0.47
N PHE A 379 -5.71 -2.03 0.45
CA PHE A 379 -6.17 -1.46 1.72
C PHE A 379 -7.09 -0.27 1.53
N SER A 380 -8.07 -0.14 2.42
CA SER A 380 -8.96 1.01 2.47
C SER A 380 -8.37 2.11 3.36
N GLU A 381 -8.52 3.38 2.96
CA GLU A 381 -8.16 4.52 3.82
C GLU A 381 -9.08 4.66 5.04
N MET A 382 -10.15 3.86 5.13
CA MET A 382 -11.01 3.73 6.31
C MET A 382 -10.57 2.61 7.28
N GLU A 383 -9.52 1.86 6.95
CA GLU A 383 -9.14 0.69 7.71
C GLU A 383 -8.38 1.05 8.99
N PHE A 384 -7.39 1.94 8.91
CA PHE A 384 -6.48 2.23 10.01
C PHE A 384 -6.09 3.70 10.06
N VAL A 385 -5.96 4.25 11.28
CA VAL A 385 -5.50 5.63 11.51
C VAL A 385 -4.59 5.70 12.74
N CYS A 386 -3.47 6.41 12.59
CA CYS A 386 -2.53 6.67 13.67
C CYS A 386 -2.26 8.19 13.77
N PRO A 387 -2.91 8.90 14.70
CA PRO A 387 -2.84 10.35 14.77
C PRO A 387 -1.43 10.85 15.13
N GLY A 388 -0.91 11.75 14.29
CA GLY A 388 0.30 12.50 14.60
C GLY A 388 0.08 13.58 15.67
N PRO A 389 1.17 14.19 16.19
CA PRO A 389 1.08 15.17 17.28
C PRO A 389 0.15 16.36 17.00
N GLY A 390 0.13 16.87 15.77
CA GLY A 390 -0.75 17.98 15.40
C GLY A 390 -2.23 17.61 15.44
N ALA A 391 -2.58 16.41 14.98
CA ALA A 391 -3.96 15.92 15.06
C ALA A 391 -4.40 15.70 16.52
N LYS A 392 -3.52 15.14 17.36
CA LYS A 392 -3.77 14.98 18.81
C LYS A 392 -4.03 16.32 19.50
N ASP A 393 -3.25 17.36 19.17
CA ASP A 393 -3.49 18.71 19.68
C ASP A 393 -4.82 19.29 19.20
N GLY A 394 -5.16 19.08 17.93
CA GLY A 394 -6.44 19.53 17.37
C GLY A 394 -7.64 18.87 18.04
N ILE A 395 -7.59 17.55 18.24
CA ILE A 395 -8.61 16.80 18.98
C ILE A 395 -8.73 17.35 20.40
N ARG A 396 -7.61 17.63 21.08
CA ARG A 396 -7.64 18.19 22.44
C ARG A 396 -8.30 19.56 22.50
N LYS A 397 -8.15 20.39 21.47
CA LYS A 397 -8.85 21.67 21.38
C LYS A 397 -10.33 21.49 21.07
N CYS A 398 -10.68 20.54 20.21
CA CYS A 398 -12.07 20.25 19.83
C CYS A 398 -12.88 19.61 20.95
N PHE A 399 -12.25 18.89 21.88
CA PHE A 399 -12.94 18.15 22.93
C PHE A 399 -12.30 18.37 24.30
N SER A 400 -13.10 18.86 25.25
CA SER A 400 -12.69 19.04 26.65
C SER A 400 -12.59 17.71 27.39
N ASP A 401 -13.38 16.72 26.97
CA ASP A 401 -13.33 15.32 27.40
C ASP A 401 -13.63 14.41 26.21
N LEU A 402 -12.90 13.29 26.09
CA LEU A 402 -13.11 12.30 25.03
C LEU A 402 -14.13 11.21 25.42
N GLY A 403 -14.62 11.20 26.67
CA GLY A 403 -15.63 10.22 27.11
C GLY A 403 -15.11 8.78 27.10
N GLY A 404 -13.79 8.60 27.23
CA GLY A 404 -13.10 7.30 27.16
C GLY A 404 -12.67 6.86 25.76
N LEU A 405 -12.97 7.64 24.70
CA LEU A 405 -12.49 7.38 23.34
C LEU A 405 -10.99 7.67 23.21
N SER A 406 -10.28 6.85 22.44
CA SER A 406 -8.92 7.20 21.99
C SER A 406 -8.95 8.28 20.90
N GLU A 407 -7.83 8.96 20.63
CA GLU A 407 -7.78 9.92 19.53
C GLU A 407 -8.05 9.27 18.16
N SER A 408 -7.70 7.99 17.98
CA SER A 408 -8.03 7.23 16.77
C SER A 408 -9.54 6.96 16.65
N ASP A 409 -10.22 6.65 17.77
CA ASP A 409 -11.67 6.45 17.79
C ASP A 409 -12.42 7.75 17.47
N VAL A 410 -11.93 8.89 17.98
CA VAL A 410 -12.49 10.20 17.66
C VAL A 410 -12.39 10.48 16.16
N ILE A 411 -11.25 10.24 15.53
CA ILE A 411 -11.10 10.43 14.07
C ILE A 411 -12.05 9.51 13.30
N ARG A 412 -12.14 8.24 13.70
CA ARG A 412 -13.05 7.28 13.07
C ARG A 412 -14.49 7.74 13.17
N ARG A 413 -14.92 8.13 14.37
CA ARG A 413 -16.27 8.65 14.61
C ARG A 413 -16.56 9.89 13.77
N VAL A 414 -15.64 10.84 13.71
CA VAL A 414 -15.79 12.06 12.90
C VAL A 414 -15.93 11.73 11.41
N ALA A 415 -15.16 10.77 10.89
CA ALA A 415 -15.29 10.34 9.51
C ALA A 415 -16.63 9.60 9.26
N GLU A 416 -17.05 8.73 10.16
CA GLU A 416 -18.29 7.96 10.04
C GLU A 416 -19.56 8.82 10.23
N GLU A 417 -19.49 9.89 11.02
CA GLU A 417 -20.61 10.78 11.32
C GLU A 417 -20.61 12.07 10.47
N GLN A 418 -19.70 12.21 9.49
CA GLN A 418 -19.48 13.48 8.77
C GLN A 418 -20.75 14.09 8.16
N ASP A 419 -21.59 13.29 7.50
CA ASP A 419 -22.82 13.79 6.86
C ASP A 419 -23.82 14.32 7.90
N ARG A 420 -23.92 13.63 9.05
CA ARG A 420 -24.78 14.06 10.17
C ARG A 420 -24.24 15.33 10.79
N GLU A 421 -22.93 15.44 10.97
CA GLU A 421 -22.30 16.58 11.59
C GLU A 421 -22.36 17.83 10.70
N PHE A 422 -22.25 17.68 9.38
CA PHE A 422 -22.50 18.75 8.41
C PHE A 422 -23.97 19.19 8.42
N ALA A 423 -24.92 18.24 8.34
CA ALA A 423 -26.35 18.55 8.37
C ALA A 423 -26.78 19.23 9.69
N ARG A 424 -26.29 18.75 10.84
CA ARG A 424 -26.57 19.32 12.17
C ARG A 424 -26.14 20.80 12.28
N ARG A 425 -25.17 21.22 11.47
CA ARG A 425 -24.62 22.59 11.46
C ARG A 425 -25.09 23.43 10.28
N ASP A 426 -26.00 22.90 9.47
CA ASP A 426 -26.45 23.54 8.23
C ASP A 426 -25.29 23.88 7.27
N ILE A 427 -24.30 22.98 7.19
CA ILE A 427 -23.14 23.13 6.31
C ILE A 427 -23.35 22.31 5.04
N ALA A 428 -23.48 23.00 3.91
CA ALA A 428 -23.47 22.38 2.59
C ALA A 428 -22.04 22.02 2.15
N PHE A 429 -21.52 20.89 2.64
CA PHE A 429 -20.18 20.43 2.27
C PHE A 429 -20.17 19.84 0.85
N ARG A 430 -19.28 20.35 -0.01
CA ARG A 430 -19.07 19.79 -1.35
C ARG A 430 -17.96 18.74 -1.32
N ASP A 431 -18.34 17.49 -1.38
CA ASP A 431 -17.39 16.37 -1.34
C ASP A 431 -16.46 16.32 -2.58
N LEU A 432 -15.58 15.32 -2.63
CA LEU A 432 -14.64 15.12 -3.73
C LEU A 432 -15.28 14.34 -4.89
N TRP A 433 -16.29 14.94 -5.53
CA TRP A 433 -17.07 14.34 -6.63
C TRP A 433 -17.65 12.97 -6.25
N GLY A 434 -18.34 12.89 -5.13
CA GLY A 434 -18.96 11.66 -4.60
C GLY A 434 -18.04 10.81 -3.73
N ARG A 435 -16.85 11.29 -3.38
CA ARG A 435 -15.96 10.65 -2.40
C ARG A 435 -16.05 11.40 -1.05
N PRO A 436 -16.52 10.75 0.04
CA PRO A 436 -16.55 11.36 1.36
C PRO A 436 -15.15 11.48 1.96
N LEU A 437 -14.98 12.30 3.00
CA LEU A 437 -13.73 12.40 3.75
C LEU A 437 -13.33 11.03 4.31
N GLN A 438 -12.06 10.67 4.18
CA GLN A 438 -11.49 9.45 4.74
C GLN A 438 -10.82 9.73 6.10
N LEU A 439 -10.39 8.68 6.82
CA LEU A 439 -9.73 8.84 8.13
C LEU A 439 -8.51 9.76 8.07
N ILE A 440 -7.70 9.64 7.01
CA ILE A 440 -6.54 10.49 6.81
C ILE A 440 -6.91 11.96 6.59
N ASP A 441 -8.01 12.23 5.88
CA ASP A 441 -8.50 13.58 5.62
C ASP A 441 -8.98 14.21 6.93
N CYS A 442 -9.78 13.48 7.71
CA CYS A 442 -10.24 13.91 9.02
C CYS A 442 -9.08 14.15 10.00
N GLN A 443 -8.08 13.26 10.02
CA GLN A 443 -6.85 13.45 10.81
C GLN A 443 -6.11 14.72 10.38
N ASN A 444 -5.95 14.96 9.08
CA ASN A 444 -5.27 16.14 8.57
C ASN A 444 -6.03 17.41 8.94
N LEU A 445 -7.36 17.41 8.83
CA LEU A 445 -8.21 18.51 9.28
C LEU A 445 -8.02 18.79 10.78
N PHE A 446 -7.82 17.78 11.63
CA PHE A 446 -7.51 18.01 13.05
C PHE A 446 -6.14 18.69 13.23
N CYS A 447 -5.15 18.30 12.43
CA CYS A 447 -3.84 18.96 12.43
C CYS A 447 -3.93 20.43 11.99
N GLU A 448 -4.75 20.72 10.98
CA GLU A 448 -4.93 22.08 10.47
C GLU A 448 -5.81 22.94 11.39
N VAL A 449 -6.87 22.38 12.01
CA VAL A 449 -7.70 23.13 12.96
C VAL A 449 -6.91 23.50 14.21
N ASP A 450 -5.96 22.68 14.66
CA ASP A 450 -5.04 23.07 15.73
C ASP A 450 -4.31 24.37 15.38
N LYS A 451 -3.80 24.49 14.14
CA LYS A 451 -3.11 25.69 13.68
C LYS A 451 -4.07 26.87 13.58
N TYR A 452 -5.22 26.67 12.93
CA TYR A 452 -6.24 27.70 12.70
C TYR A 452 -6.78 28.27 14.03
N ALA A 453 -7.09 27.40 14.99
CA ALA A 453 -7.61 27.77 16.30
C ALA A 453 -6.63 28.62 17.12
N ARG A 454 -5.31 28.58 16.86
CA ARG A 454 -4.34 29.46 17.56
C ARG A 454 -4.63 30.94 17.33
N VAL A 455 -5.24 31.28 16.19
CA VAL A 455 -5.61 32.65 15.83
C VAL A 455 -7.09 32.89 16.10
N ARG A 456 -7.95 31.93 15.74
CA ARG A 456 -9.41 32.09 15.89
C ARG A 456 -9.91 32.01 17.34
N HIS A 457 -9.27 31.17 18.14
CA HIS A 457 -9.63 30.83 19.53
C HIS A 457 -8.38 30.84 20.42
N PRO A 458 -7.69 32.00 20.57
CA PRO A 458 -6.42 32.09 21.30
C PRO A 458 -6.53 31.66 22.77
N GLU A 459 -7.72 31.70 23.36
CA GLU A 459 -8.05 31.22 24.70
C GLU A 459 -8.01 29.70 24.85
N VAL A 460 -8.10 28.94 23.74
CA VAL A 460 -8.10 27.47 23.76
C VAL A 460 -6.69 26.92 23.52
N SER A 461 -6.09 26.36 24.58
CA SER A 461 -4.74 25.82 24.54
C SER A 461 -4.68 24.36 24.07
N GLY A 462 -3.67 24.03 23.25
CA GLY A 462 -3.32 22.66 22.87
C GLY A 462 -2.26 22.05 23.79
N ARG A 463 -1.90 20.76 23.62
CA ARG A 463 -0.93 20.09 24.50
C ARG A 463 0.50 20.63 24.33
N THR A 464 0.87 21.04 23.12
CA THR A 464 2.24 21.50 22.82
C THR A 464 2.49 22.97 23.14
N GLY A 465 1.50 23.72 23.62
CA GLY A 465 1.64 25.15 23.95
C GLY A 465 1.93 26.07 22.76
N ARG A 466 1.74 25.60 21.51
CA ARG A 466 1.99 26.41 20.30
C ARG A 466 0.91 27.45 20.10
N THR A 467 1.32 28.72 20.00
CA THR A 467 0.40 29.88 19.93
C THR A 467 0.42 30.62 18.59
N ARG A 468 1.35 30.33 17.67
CA ARG A 468 1.50 31.06 16.41
C ARG A 468 1.50 30.14 15.18
N ILE A 469 1.09 30.68 14.05
CA ILE A 469 1.25 30.07 12.72
C ILE A 469 2.47 30.70 12.04
N LYS A 470 3.44 29.88 11.64
CA LYS A 470 4.72 30.36 11.08
C LYS A 470 4.68 30.57 9.57
N GLN A 471 3.93 29.73 8.84
CA GLN A 471 3.96 29.71 7.38
C GLN A 471 2.86 30.60 6.80
N ARG A 472 3.27 31.66 6.12
CA ARG A 472 2.37 32.51 5.33
C ARG A 472 2.02 31.85 4.01
N PHE A 473 0.84 32.17 3.49
CA PHE A 473 0.40 31.74 2.17
C PHE A 473 0.76 32.79 1.13
N THR A 474 1.26 32.32 -0.02
CA THR A 474 1.47 33.14 -1.21
C THR A 474 0.64 32.51 -2.32
N PRO A 475 -0.39 33.21 -2.85
CA PRO A 475 -1.21 32.68 -3.91
C PRO A 475 -0.39 32.38 -5.16
N THR A 476 -0.72 31.29 -5.85
CA THR A 476 -0.16 30.97 -7.17
C THR A 476 -1.32 30.62 -8.08
N GLN A 477 -1.45 31.34 -9.19
CA GLN A 477 -2.53 31.17 -10.18
C GLN A 477 -2.25 30.05 -11.20
N SER A 478 -1.57 28.98 -10.79
CA SER A 478 -1.36 27.84 -11.66
C SER A 478 -2.64 26.99 -11.75
N ARG A 479 -3.00 26.58 -12.96
CA ARG A 479 -4.11 25.66 -13.19
C ARG A 479 -3.84 24.35 -12.46
N LEU A 480 -4.79 23.91 -11.64
CA LEU A 480 -4.69 22.64 -10.93
C LEU A 480 -4.80 21.49 -11.93
N GLN A 481 -3.75 20.67 -12.03
CA GLN A 481 -3.78 19.45 -12.82
C GLN A 481 -4.23 18.30 -11.92
N LEU A 482 -5.55 18.14 -11.80
CA LEU A 482 -6.15 17.16 -10.91
C LEU A 482 -6.14 15.76 -11.54
N TRP A 483 -5.59 14.80 -10.82
CA TRP A 483 -5.61 13.39 -11.16
C TRP A 483 -5.49 12.55 -9.88
N TYR A 484 -6.47 11.71 -9.64
CA TYR A 484 -6.60 10.88 -8.44
C TYR A 484 -6.29 9.41 -8.76
N PRO A 485 -6.04 8.56 -7.75
CA PRO A 485 -5.84 7.13 -7.96
C PRO A 485 -6.96 6.53 -8.84
N PRO A 486 -6.65 5.88 -9.97
CA PRO A 486 -7.66 5.33 -10.89
C PRO A 486 -8.66 4.42 -10.21
N LYS A 487 -8.23 3.65 -9.21
CA LYS A 487 -9.10 2.76 -8.42
C LYS A 487 -10.20 3.47 -7.64
N TRP A 488 -10.18 4.81 -7.55
CA TRP A 488 -11.26 5.59 -6.95
C TRP A 488 -12.39 5.94 -7.92
N GLY A 489 -12.20 5.76 -9.23
CA GLY A 489 -13.23 6.08 -10.23
C GLY A 489 -13.68 7.55 -10.19
N LEU A 490 -12.75 8.48 -9.91
CA LEU A 490 -13.04 9.91 -9.85
C LEU A 490 -12.66 10.67 -11.12
N ASN A 491 -11.64 10.22 -11.85
CA ASN A 491 -11.01 11.03 -12.89
C ASN A 491 -11.99 11.43 -14.03
N GLU A 492 -12.90 10.54 -14.42
CA GLU A 492 -13.94 10.85 -15.41
C GLU A 492 -14.91 11.94 -14.92
N ARG A 493 -15.35 11.86 -13.65
CA ARG A 493 -16.23 12.86 -13.03
C ARG A 493 -15.54 14.21 -12.90
N VAL A 494 -14.26 14.22 -12.54
CA VAL A 494 -13.43 15.42 -12.49
C VAL A 494 -13.33 16.06 -13.87
N GLU A 495 -13.03 15.27 -14.90
CA GLU A 495 -12.90 15.75 -16.28
C GLU A 495 -14.22 16.33 -16.80
N GLN A 496 -15.34 15.65 -16.59
CA GLN A 496 -16.67 16.13 -16.98
C GLN A 496 -17.03 17.44 -16.27
N SER A 497 -16.78 17.51 -14.95
CA SER A 497 -16.99 18.72 -14.16
C SER A 497 -16.16 19.88 -14.69
N LEU A 498 -14.90 19.65 -15.06
CA LEU A 498 -14.01 20.69 -15.58
C LEU A 498 -14.37 21.12 -17.01
N LYS A 499 -14.86 20.21 -17.87
CA LYS A 499 -15.33 20.53 -19.22
C LYS A 499 -16.62 21.34 -19.21
N GLY A 500 -17.55 21.01 -18.32
CA GLY A 500 -18.83 21.73 -18.18
C GLY A 500 -18.68 23.21 -17.83
N HIS A 501 -17.60 23.60 -17.14
CA HIS A 501 -17.33 25.00 -16.79
C HIS A 501 -16.74 25.82 -17.96
N VAL A 502 -16.16 25.17 -18.98
CA VAL A 502 -15.60 25.87 -20.16
C VAL A 502 -16.68 26.14 -21.22
N GLY A 503 -17.81 25.42 -21.19
CA GLY A 503 -18.91 25.57 -22.15
C GLY A 503 -19.98 26.62 -21.80
N GLY A 504 -19.88 27.27 -20.64
CA GLY A 504 -20.93 28.16 -20.10
C GLY A 504 -20.85 29.64 -20.50
N GLU A 505 -19.76 30.09 -21.12
CA GLU A 505 -19.54 31.50 -21.47
C GLU A 505 -19.44 31.73 -22.98
N THR A 506 -20.47 31.37 -23.75
CA THR A 506 -20.69 31.97 -25.10
C THR A 506 -22.17 31.97 -25.49
N SER A 507 -22.98 32.79 -24.82
CA SER A 507 -24.27 33.21 -25.39
C SER A 507 -24.52 34.70 -25.13
N GLY A 508 -23.75 35.54 -25.83
CA GLY A 508 -24.14 36.92 -26.10
C GLY A 508 -25.22 36.98 -27.20
N PRO A 509 -26.09 38.01 -27.21
CA PRO A 509 -27.30 38.02 -28.02
C PRO A 509 -26.98 38.11 -29.51
N ARG A 510 -27.59 37.23 -30.32
CA ARG A 510 -27.54 37.29 -31.77
C ARG A 510 -28.52 38.35 -32.29
N SER A 511 -27.99 39.33 -33.03
CA SER A 511 -28.77 40.12 -33.99
C SER A 511 -28.55 39.57 -35.42
N PRO A 512 -29.55 39.64 -36.31
CA PRO A 512 -29.58 38.89 -37.58
C PRO A 512 -29.14 39.70 -38.80
N SER A 513 -28.81 39.00 -39.90
CA SER A 513 -28.57 39.46 -41.30
C SER A 513 -27.15 39.06 -41.78
N ALA A 514 -26.87 38.51 -42.96
CA ALA A 514 -27.62 38.36 -44.21
C ALA A 514 -27.15 37.09 -44.96
N ALA A 515 -27.97 36.65 -45.92
CA ALA A 515 -27.77 35.53 -46.81
C ALA A 515 -26.64 35.74 -47.86
N ARG A 516 -26.02 34.62 -48.31
CA ARG A 516 -25.75 34.31 -49.73
C ARG A 516 -25.29 32.86 -49.93
N GLU A 517 -25.57 32.38 -51.14
CA GLU A 517 -25.76 31.02 -51.67
C GLU A 517 -24.48 30.19 -51.98
N PRO A 518 -24.64 28.90 -52.40
CA PRO A 518 -23.63 27.85 -52.31
C PRO A 518 -22.99 27.41 -53.64
N ALA A 519 -21.84 26.73 -53.54
CA ALA A 519 -21.23 25.78 -54.50
C ALA A 519 -19.90 25.30 -53.86
N SER A 520 -19.37 24.09 -54.01
CA SER A 520 -19.63 22.96 -54.89
C SER A 520 -18.94 21.72 -54.30
N GLU A 521 -19.46 20.58 -54.75
CA GLU A 521 -19.11 19.18 -54.56
C GLU A 521 -17.68 18.82 -55.00
N GLU A 522 -16.98 17.99 -54.21
CA GLU A 522 -15.99 17.04 -54.76
C GLU A 522 -15.77 15.83 -53.85
N LEU A 523 -15.79 14.65 -54.47
CA LEU A 523 -15.83 13.31 -53.89
C LEU A 523 -14.43 12.67 -53.71
N ARG A 524 -14.22 12.05 -52.53
CA ARG A 524 -13.58 10.72 -52.27
C ARG A 524 -12.07 10.52 -52.59
N PRO A 525 -11.37 9.47 -52.07
CA PRO A 525 -11.88 8.25 -51.40
C PRO A 525 -11.17 7.78 -50.10
N GLU A 526 -11.82 6.78 -49.53
CA GLU A 526 -11.47 5.90 -48.40
C GLU A 526 -10.10 5.19 -48.52
N GLN A 527 -9.45 4.95 -47.38
CA GLN A 527 -8.65 3.74 -47.14
C GLN A 527 -8.83 3.20 -45.72
N ALA A 528 -9.10 1.91 -45.65
CA ALA A 528 -9.41 1.13 -44.45
C ALA A 528 -8.29 0.13 -44.09
N GLY A 529 -8.24 -0.25 -42.81
CA GLY A 529 -7.61 -1.48 -42.29
C GLY A 529 -6.26 -1.26 -41.58
N ARG A 530 -5.92 -1.91 -40.47
CA ARG A 530 -6.43 -3.15 -39.85
C ARG A 530 -5.91 -3.25 -38.41
N VAL A 531 -6.80 -3.67 -37.49
CA VAL A 531 -6.48 -4.15 -36.13
C VAL A 531 -6.15 -5.65 -36.20
N ARG A 532 -5.12 -6.12 -35.48
CA ARG A 532 -4.90 -7.54 -35.18
C ARG A 532 -4.76 -7.76 -33.67
N ARG A 533 -5.71 -8.51 -33.10
CA ARG A 533 -5.59 -9.21 -31.82
C ARG A 533 -4.97 -10.59 -32.09
N PHE A 534 -4.04 -11.02 -31.23
CA PHE A 534 -3.64 -12.43 -31.14
C PHE A 534 -4.25 -13.06 -29.89
N ARG A 535 -4.66 -14.32 -30.06
CA ARG A 535 -5.12 -15.25 -29.02
C ARG A 535 -3.93 -15.83 -28.27
#